data_AF-A0A7S3RM96-F1
#
_entry.id   AF-A0A7S3RM96-F1
#
_cell.length_a   1.000
_cell.length_b   1.000
_cell.length_c   1.000
_cell.angle_alpha   90.00
_cell.angle_beta   90.00
_cell.angle_gamma   90.00
#
_symmetry.space_group_name_H-M   'P 1'
#
loop_
_entity.id
_entity.type
_entity.pdbx_description
1 polymer ?
#
loop_
_entity_poly.entity_id
_entity_poly.type
_entity_poly.pdbx_seq_one_letter_code
_entity_poly.pdbx_strand_id
1 'polypeptide(L)'
;GGLNCATSRLLPLSCCRSMITLDDDAQRLPRNPCRRLRRALITALSDPQPLPPRRRPTSRLSEPKADRCESDVLRDSRVSARKATYLVLSGANTAARRFETFLIALVITNVVLVIIDSDPYVGTGQGTAFRVGYMAFELFSLLVFIAEYAARLWSCVESPGGPVACCGWNARLRWRLAYASTPLAIIDLASIPPFAFDLIFEKDDRMRGISLIRTLRIISLLRLERSFRSFARVLTVLGNQRSELGVAAFVAAILLLMSAATIYYLENPAQPEHFRSIFSSMWWAVTALTTVVAIVAAAADVAAARCSSGSSGSSMR
;
A
#
# COMPACT_ATOMS: atom_id res chain seq x y z
N GLY A 1 44.15 30.94 -14.44
CA GLY A 1 43.52 31.70 -13.34
C GLY A 1 42.06 31.32 -13.31
N GLY A 2 41.46 30.88 -12.20
CA GLY A 2 41.50 31.50 -10.86
C GLY A 2 40.66 32.79 -10.91
N LEU A 3 39.64 33.05 -10.09
CA LEU A 3 39.13 32.55 -8.80
C LEU A 3 37.61 32.89 -8.76
N ASN A 4 36.70 31.98 -8.38
CA ASN A 4 36.13 31.69 -7.04
C ASN A 4 34.96 32.56 -6.54
N CYS A 5 33.95 31.82 -6.01
CA CYS A 5 33.11 32.08 -4.82
C CYS A 5 32.10 33.24 -4.85
N ALA A 6 30.86 33.13 -4.33
CA ALA A 6 30.43 32.31 -3.20
C ALA A 6 28.89 32.04 -3.13
N THR A 7 28.56 30.84 -2.62
CA THR A 7 27.54 30.52 -1.59
C THR A 7 26.08 31.01 -1.70
N SER A 8 25.13 30.07 -1.79
CA SER A 8 24.16 29.69 -0.71
C SER A 8 23.16 28.64 -1.24
N ARG A 9 23.26 27.38 -0.79
CA ARG A 9 22.43 26.69 0.24
C ARG A 9 20.97 26.35 -0.16
N LEU A 10 20.75 25.04 -0.28
CA LEU A 10 19.65 24.23 0.29
C LEU A 10 18.20 24.41 -0.24
N LEU A 11 17.73 23.31 -0.86
CA LEU A 11 16.36 22.75 -1.00
C LEU A 11 15.40 23.00 0.22
N PRO A 12 14.12 22.55 0.21
CA PRO A 12 13.01 22.61 -0.77
C PRO A 12 11.63 22.92 -0.07
N LEU A 13 10.49 22.77 -0.78
CA LEU A 13 9.12 22.56 -0.22
C LEU A 13 8.46 23.70 0.61
N SER A 14 7.78 24.65 -0.05
CA SER A 14 6.75 25.50 0.59
C SER A 14 5.70 25.98 -0.43
N CYS A 15 4.73 25.16 -0.81
CA CYS A 15 3.48 25.71 -1.40
C CYS A 15 2.23 24.82 -1.20
N CYS A 16 2.30 23.82 -0.31
CA CYS A 16 1.13 22.98 0.01
C CYS A 16 1.14 22.60 1.49
N ARG A 17 1.01 23.58 2.38
CA ARG A 17 0.60 23.31 3.78
C ARG A 17 0.10 24.56 4.53
N SER A 18 -1.20 24.82 4.40
CA SER A 18 -2.11 25.40 5.43
C SER A 18 -3.43 25.75 4.70
N MET A 19 -4.49 24.95 4.70
CA MET A 19 -5.26 24.42 5.82
C MET A 19 -5.72 25.52 6.79
N ILE A 20 -7.00 25.88 6.66
CA ILE A 20 -8.01 25.88 7.74
C ILE A 20 -7.47 26.36 9.09
N THR A 21 -7.79 27.61 9.44
CA THR A 21 -8.22 27.99 10.79
C THR A 21 -9.40 28.95 10.64
N LEU A 22 -10.57 28.45 11.05
CA LEU A 22 -11.73 29.23 11.48
C LEU A 22 -11.41 29.89 12.84
N ASP A 23 -12.08 31.02 13.08
CA ASP A 23 -12.16 31.84 14.31
C ASP A 23 -10.89 32.55 14.78
N ASP A 24 -10.88 33.89 14.65
CA ASP A 24 -11.33 34.79 15.74
C ASP A 24 -11.28 36.23 15.19
N ASP A 25 -12.42 36.92 15.15
CA ASP A 25 -12.58 38.39 15.23
C ASP A 25 -13.95 38.82 14.67
N ALA A 26 -14.98 38.37 15.38
CA ALA A 26 -16.22 39.13 15.46
C ALA A 26 -15.97 40.36 16.36
N GLN A 27 -15.68 41.53 15.78
CA GLN A 27 -16.07 42.86 16.31
C GLN A 27 -15.50 44.00 15.47
N ARG A 28 -16.33 44.58 14.58
CA ARG A 28 -16.50 46.03 14.30
C ARG A 28 -17.22 46.23 12.97
N LEU A 29 -18.56 46.16 13.00
CA LEU A 29 -19.43 46.69 11.97
C LEU A 29 -19.73 48.18 12.28
N PRO A 30 -19.38 49.15 11.42
CA PRO A 30 -20.12 50.39 11.37
C PRO A 30 -21.35 50.23 10.47
N ARG A 31 -22.49 50.67 11.03
CA ARG A 31 -23.83 50.67 10.45
C ARG A 31 -23.91 51.55 9.18
N ASN A 32 -24.47 51.01 8.10
CA ASN A 32 -25.05 51.68 6.92
C ASN A 32 -24.13 52.37 5.90
N PRO A 33 -24.08 51.85 4.65
CA PRO A 33 -24.04 52.73 3.47
C PRO A 33 -24.95 52.25 2.32
N CYS A 34 -26.12 51.69 2.59
CA CYS A 34 -27.04 51.15 1.57
C CYS A 34 -27.75 52.18 0.65
N ARG A 35 -27.35 53.47 0.63
CA ARG A 35 -27.95 54.48 -0.26
C ARG A 35 -26.99 55.12 -1.28
N ARG A 36 -25.68 55.10 -1.07
CA ARG A 36 -24.71 55.69 -2.03
C ARG A 36 -24.32 54.72 -3.15
N LEU A 37 -24.18 53.42 -2.85
CA LEU A 37 -23.84 52.41 -3.87
C LEU A 37 -24.94 52.24 -4.92
N ARG A 38 -26.22 52.32 -4.52
CA ARG A 38 -27.35 52.13 -5.44
C ARG A 38 -27.52 53.29 -6.42
N ARG A 39 -27.11 54.52 -6.06
CA ARG A 39 -27.09 55.66 -7.00
C ARG A 39 -25.91 55.59 -7.95
N ALA A 40 -24.72 55.22 -7.46
CA ALA A 40 -23.52 55.07 -8.30
C ALA A 40 -23.66 53.95 -9.36
N LEU A 41 -24.37 52.88 -9.03
CA LEU A 41 -24.61 51.78 -9.97
C LEU A 41 -25.64 52.13 -11.06
N ILE A 42 -26.58 53.04 -10.78
CA ILE A 42 -27.62 53.46 -11.74
C ILE A 42 -27.09 54.55 -12.68
N THR A 43 -26.19 55.45 -12.24
CA THR A 43 -25.54 56.41 -13.15
C THR A 43 -24.50 55.77 -14.08
N ALA A 44 -23.95 54.61 -13.74
CA ALA A 44 -22.96 53.92 -14.57
C ALA A 44 -23.56 53.14 -15.75
N LEU A 45 -24.89 52.96 -15.80
CA LEU A 45 -25.58 52.13 -16.80
C LEU A 45 -26.22 52.93 -17.96
N SER A 46 -26.06 54.26 -18.01
CA SER A 46 -26.80 55.12 -18.95
C SER A 46 -25.98 55.80 -20.04
N ASP A 47 -24.68 55.53 -20.21
CA ASP A 47 -23.89 56.12 -21.31
C ASP A 47 -23.36 55.06 -22.30
N PRO A 48 -23.82 55.03 -23.56
CA PRO A 48 -23.20 54.24 -24.60
C PRO A 48 -21.96 54.98 -25.13
N GLN A 49 -20.78 54.66 -24.60
CA GLN A 49 -19.52 55.13 -25.19
C GLN A 49 -19.24 54.37 -26.51
N PRO A 50 -18.91 55.07 -27.61
CA PRO A 50 -18.60 54.42 -28.89
C PRO A 50 -17.26 53.67 -28.82
N LEU A 51 -17.24 52.44 -29.30
CA LEU A 51 -16.04 51.60 -29.37
C LEU A 51 -14.97 52.24 -30.28
N PRO A 52 -13.70 52.34 -29.85
CA PRO A 52 -12.62 52.81 -30.72
C PRO A 52 -12.33 51.79 -31.84
N PRO A 53 -11.84 52.22 -33.02
CA PRO A 53 -11.63 51.34 -34.16
C PRO A 53 -10.55 50.29 -33.88
N ARG A 54 -10.84 49.06 -34.31
CA ARG A 54 -10.01 47.87 -34.18
C ARG A 54 -8.66 48.07 -34.89
N ARG A 55 -7.60 48.38 -34.14
CA ARG A 55 -6.22 48.40 -34.69
C ARG A 55 -5.85 46.97 -35.08
N ARG A 56 -5.51 46.76 -36.36
CA ARG A 56 -4.88 45.51 -36.83
C ARG A 56 -3.51 45.39 -36.14
N PRO A 57 -3.15 44.25 -35.54
CA PRO A 57 -1.79 44.05 -35.05
C PRO A 57 -0.87 43.84 -36.26
N THR A 58 -0.20 44.90 -36.69
CA THR A 58 0.96 44.84 -37.58
C THR A 58 2.23 44.90 -36.73
N SER A 59 2.65 43.76 -36.22
CA SER A 59 4.06 43.49 -35.92
C SER A 59 4.23 41.99 -35.68
N ARG A 60 5.21 41.41 -36.37
CA ARG A 60 5.73 40.06 -36.13
C ARG A 60 6.23 39.99 -34.68
N LEU A 61 5.38 39.53 -33.78
CA LEU A 61 5.82 38.92 -32.53
C LEU A 61 6.11 37.47 -32.87
N SER A 62 7.39 37.11 -32.80
CA SER A 62 7.86 35.73 -32.83
C SER A 62 7.01 34.89 -31.88
N GLU A 63 6.30 33.91 -32.43
CA GLU A 63 5.49 32.96 -31.67
C GLU A 63 6.33 32.36 -30.53
N PRO A 64 5.84 32.34 -29.28
CA PRO A 64 6.55 31.66 -28.21
C PRO A 64 6.64 30.18 -28.58
N LYS A 65 7.81 29.60 -28.33
CA LYS A 65 8.20 28.19 -28.53
C LYS A 65 7.24 27.14 -27.92
N ALA A 66 6.18 27.57 -27.23
CA ALA A 66 5.15 26.77 -26.58
C ALA A 66 4.24 26.04 -27.60
N ASP A 67 3.87 26.69 -28.71
CA ASP A 67 2.95 26.09 -29.70
C ASP A 67 3.57 24.91 -30.45
N ARG A 68 4.91 24.89 -30.55
CA ARG A 68 5.66 23.75 -31.12
C ARG A 68 5.65 22.54 -30.20
N CYS A 69 5.58 22.73 -28.89
CA CYS A 69 5.49 21.64 -27.93
C CYS A 69 4.06 21.06 -27.90
N GLU A 70 3.04 21.92 -28.04
CA GLU A 70 1.63 21.51 -28.00
C GLU A 70 1.21 20.73 -29.26
N SER A 71 1.75 21.10 -30.42
CA SER A 71 1.52 20.40 -31.69
C SER A 71 2.26 19.06 -31.83
N ASP A 72 3.39 18.88 -31.15
CA ASP A 72 4.08 17.58 -31.07
C ASP A 72 3.41 16.61 -30.08
N VAL A 73 2.70 17.11 -29.06
CA VAL A 73 1.98 16.29 -28.08
C VAL A 73 0.71 15.66 -28.67
N LEU A 74 0.04 16.34 -29.60
CA LEU A 74 -1.20 15.86 -30.24
C LEU A 74 -0.95 14.93 -31.43
N ARG A 75 0.30 14.79 -31.90
CA ARG A 75 0.63 14.09 -33.15
C ARG A 75 1.07 12.63 -32.98
N ASP A 76 1.19 12.12 -31.75
CA ASP A 76 1.46 10.69 -31.52
C ASP A 76 0.16 9.91 -31.31
N SER A 77 -0.64 9.81 -32.39
CA SER A 77 -1.86 8.99 -32.46
C SER A 77 -1.57 7.48 -32.55
N ARG A 78 -0.29 7.08 -32.56
CA ARG A 78 0.07 5.68 -32.37
C ARG A 78 0.16 5.46 -30.87
N VAL A 79 -0.61 4.50 -30.36
CA VAL A 79 -0.43 4.02 -29.00
C VAL A 79 0.98 3.43 -28.94
N SER A 80 1.95 4.22 -28.47
CA SER A 80 3.31 3.76 -28.24
C SER A 80 3.25 2.49 -27.40
N ALA A 81 4.04 1.47 -27.74
CA ALA A 81 4.01 0.18 -27.06
C ALA A 81 4.08 0.32 -25.52
N ARG A 82 4.74 1.38 -25.03
CA ARG A 82 4.80 1.76 -23.61
C ARG A 82 3.44 2.18 -23.03
N LYS A 83 2.66 3.00 -23.74
CA LYS A 83 1.28 3.38 -23.38
C LYS A 83 0.37 2.16 -23.34
N ALA A 84 0.50 1.26 -24.33
CA ALA A 84 -0.26 0.01 -24.36
C ALA A 84 0.05 -0.89 -23.15
N THR A 85 1.34 -1.10 -22.84
CA THR A 85 1.76 -1.87 -21.65
C THR A 85 1.26 -1.22 -20.37
N TYR A 86 1.36 0.10 -20.24
CA TYR A 86 0.87 0.83 -19.06
C TYR A 86 -0.64 0.62 -18.86
N LEU A 87 -1.44 0.70 -19.93
CA LEU A 87 -2.89 0.49 -19.87
C LEU A 87 -3.29 -0.96 -19.51
N VAL A 88 -2.49 -1.94 -19.93
CA VAL A 88 -2.69 -3.35 -19.52
C VAL A 88 -2.26 -3.56 -18.07
N LEU A 89 -1.22 -2.90 -17.58
CA LEU A 89 -0.76 -3.02 -16.19
C LEU A 89 -1.57 -2.17 -15.19
N SER A 90 -2.24 -1.12 -15.66
CA SER A 90 -3.07 -0.24 -14.83
C SER A 90 -4.48 -0.78 -14.58
N GLY A 91 -4.85 -1.90 -15.22
CA GLY A 91 -6.13 -2.56 -14.96
C GLY A 91 -7.32 -1.97 -15.71
N ALA A 92 -7.10 -1.19 -16.78
CA ALA A 92 -8.17 -0.52 -17.54
C ALA A 92 -8.99 -1.49 -18.41
N ASN A 93 -8.32 -2.50 -18.99
CA ASN A 93 -8.90 -3.41 -19.98
C ASN A 93 -9.32 -4.77 -19.40
N THR A 94 -10.19 -5.52 -20.10
CA THR A 94 -10.53 -6.90 -19.72
C THR A 94 -9.31 -7.83 -19.75
N ALA A 95 -8.38 -7.61 -20.69
CA ALA A 95 -7.11 -8.32 -20.75
C ALA A 95 -6.23 -8.04 -19.52
N ALA A 96 -6.25 -6.81 -19.02
CA ALA A 96 -5.56 -6.42 -17.80
C ALA A 96 -6.08 -7.20 -16.59
N ARG A 97 -7.42 -7.32 -16.45
CA ARG A 97 -8.04 -8.12 -15.39
C ARG A 97 -7.63 -9.59 -15.46
N ARG A 98 -7.60 -10.19 -16.65
CA ARG A 98 -7.17 -11.59 -16.81
C ARG A 98 -5.70 -11.78 -16.42
N PHE A 99 -4.83 -10.86 -16.83
CA PHE A 99 -3.42 -10.89 -16.45
C PHE A 99 -3.23 -10.70 -14.94
N GLU A 100 -3.97 -9.78 -14.34
CA GLU A 100 -4.00 -9.57 -12.90
C GLU A 100 -4.47 -10.83 -12.15
N THR A 101 -5.57 -11.46 -12.58
CA THR A 101 -6.04 -12.75 -12.01
C THR A 101 -5.02 -13.87 -12.17
N PHE A 102 -4.31 -13.92 -13.30
CA PHE A 102 -3.24 -14.89 -13.53
C PHE A 102 -2.08 -14.71 -12.53
N LEU A 103 -1.64 -13.47 -12.30
CA LEU A 103 -0.59 -13.19 -11.31
C LEU A 103 -1.02 -13.57 -9.89
N ILE A 104 -2.27 -13.26 -9.51
CA ILE A 104 -2.84 -13.65 -8.22
C ILE A 104 -2.84 -15.17 -8.07
N ALA A 105 -3.35 -15.88 -9.07
CA ALA A 105 -3.40 -17.35 -9.07
C ALA A 105 -1.99 -17.94 -8.91
N LEU A 106 -0.99 -17.33 -9.55
CA LEU A 106 0.41 -17.73 -9.44
C LEU A 106 0.99 -17.47 -8.03
N VAL A 107 0.66 -16.34 -7.39
CA VAL A 107 1.02 -16.09 -5.96
C VAL A 107 0.36 -17.11 -5.04
N ILE A 108 -0.95 -17.34 -5.18
CA ILE A 108 -1.69 -18.31 -4.35
C ILE A 108 -1.11 -19.71 -4.51
N THR A 109 -0.81 -20.11 -5.75
CA THR A 109 -0.21 -21.42 -6.03
C THR A 109 1.17 -21.55 -5.37
N ASN A 110 2.02 -20.53 -5.42
CA ASN A 110 3.31 -20.56 -4.71
C ASN A 110 3.12 -20.76 -3.20
N VAL A 111 2.15 -20.07 -2.60
CA VAL A 111 1.90 -20.17 -1.15
C VAL A 111 1.40 -21.56 -0.78
N VAL A 112 0.49 -22.13 -1.56
CA VAL A 112 0.02 -23.50 -1.36
C VAL A 112 1.18 -24.49 -1.43
N LEU A 113 2.09 -24.32 -2.40
CA LEU A 113 3.27 -25.18 -2.51
C LEU A 113 4.20 -25.04 -1.29
N VAL A 114 4.41 -23.82 -0.77
CA VAL A 114 5.19 -23.61 0.46
C VAL A 114 4.54 -24.27 1.67
N ILE A 115 3.20 -24.24 1.77
CA ILE A 115 2.48 -24.93 2.85
C ILE A 115 2.68 -26.45 2.74
N ILE A 116 2.58 -27.01 1.53
CA ILE A 116 2.82 -28.44 1.28
C ILE A 116 4.26 -28.83 1.63
N ASP A 117 5.24 -27.99 1.30
CA ASP A 117 6.67 -28.20 1.60
C ASP A 117 6.98 -28.10 3.11
N SER A 118 6.15 -27.38 3.87
CA SER A 118 6.37 -27.18 5.31
C SER A 118 6.16 -28.43 6.17
N ASP A 119 5.48 -29.45 5.65
CA ASP A 119 5.17 -30.67 6.41
C ASP A 119 6.33 -31.70 6.31
N PRO A 120 6.98 -32.07 7.44
CA PRO A 120 8.08 -33.03 7.44
C PRO A 120 7.67 -34.46 7.03
N TYR A 121 6.39 -34.83 7.19
CA TYR A 121 5.88 -36.14 6.77
C TYR A 121 5.70 -36.22 5.25
N VAL A 122 5.42 -35.09 4.61
CA VAL A 122 5.36 -34.99 3.15
C VAL A 122 6.78 -35.04 2.55
N GLY A 123 7.77 -34.44 3.22
CA GLY A 123 9.17 -34.41 2.75
C GLY A 123 9.89 -35.76 2.68
N THR A 124 9.45 -36.78 3.42
CA THR A 124 10.11 -38.11 3.43
C THR A 124 9.58 -39.08 2.36
N GLY A 125 8.40 -38.82 1.78
CA GLY A 125 7.77 -39.64 0.74
C GLY A 125 7.82 -39.05 -0.68
N GLN A 126 8.31 -37.82 -0.84
CA GLN A 126 8.34 -37.18 -2.16
C GLN A 126 9.54 -37.63 -2.99
N GLY A 127 9.25 -38.23 -4.14
CA GLY A 127 10.26 -38.59 -5.13
C GLY A 127 10.99 -37.36 -5.68
N THR A 128 12.21 -37.58 -6.19
CA THR A 128 13.05 -36.55 -6.83
C THR A 128 12.30 -35.73 -7.89
N ALA A 129 11.30 -36.30 -8.54
CA ALA A 129 10.44 -35.63 -9.51
C ALA A 129 9.64 -34.45 -8.93
N PHE A 130 9.08 -34.57 -7.72
CA PHE A 130 8.31 -33.48 -7.11
C PHE A 130 9.22 -32.30 -6.78
N ARG A 131 10.39 -32.58 -6.18
CA ARG A 131 11.37 -31.54 -5.84
C ARG A 131 11.85 -30.77 -7.08
N VAL A 132 12.11 -31.47 -8.19
CA VAL A 132 12.47 -30.84 -9.46
C VAL A 132 11.33 -30.01 -10.02
N GLY A 133 10.09 -30.52 -9.96
CA GLY A 133 8.89 -29.79 -10.39
C GLY A 133 8.64 -28.52 -9.58
N TYR A 134 8.79 -28.59 -8.26
CA TYR A 134 8.70 -27.45 -7.36
C TYR A 134 9.74 -26.38 -7.68
N MET A 135 11.02 -26.76 -7.77
CA MET A 135 12.09 -25.83 -8.14
C MET A 135 11.86 -25.19 -9.52
N ALA A 136 11.37 -25.96 -10.50
CA ALA A 136 11.03 -25.43 -11.83
C ALA A 136 9.86 -24.44 -11.77
N PHE A 137 8.83 -24.73 -10.98
CA PHE A 137 7.69 -23.83 -10.79
C PHE A 137 8.09 -22.54 -10.07
N GLU A 138 8.90 -22.62 -9.01
CA GLU A 138 9.42 -21.44 -8.32
C GLU A 138 10.31 -20.58 -9.23
N LEU A 139 11.15 -21.21 -10.06
CA LEU A 139 11.94 -20.48 -11.05
C LEU A 139 11.04 -19.79 -12.08
N PHE A 140 10.04 -20.50 -12.60
CA PHE A 140 9.08 -19.96 -13.56
C PHE A 140 8.31 -18.77 -12.97
N SER A 141 7.78 -18.94 -11.75
CA SER A 141 7.01 -17.92 -11.07
C SER A 141 7.85 -16.68 -10.77
N LEU A 142 9.10 -16.86 -10.35
CA LEU A 142 10.06 -15.78 -10.16
C LEU A 142 10.31 -15.02 -11.47
N LEU A 143 10.58 -15.72 -12.58
CA LEU A 143 10.85 -15.08 -13.86
C LEU A 143 9.67 -14.24 -14.34
N VAL A 144 8.44 -14.74 -14.18
CA VAL A 144 7.21 -13.99 -14.46
C VAL A 144 7.14 -12.74 -13.60
N PHE A 145 7.44 -12.83 -12.30
CA PHE A 145 7.42 -11.69 -11.38
C PHE A 145 8.51 -10.65 -11.67
N ILE A 146 9.71 -11.07 -12.06
CA ILE A 146 10.78 -10.14 -12.48
C ILE A 146 10.38 -9.42 -13.76
N ALA A 147 9.84 -10.16 -14.75
CA ALA A 147 9.38 -9.57 -16.01
C ALA A 147 8.24 -8.57 -15.79
N GLU A 148 7.31 -8.90 -14.91
CA GLU A 148 6.20 -8.03 -14.53
C GLU A 148 6.68 -6.74 -13.85
N TYR A 149 7.60 -6.86 -12.88
CA TYR A 149 8.18 -5.70 -12.20
C TYR A 149 8.98 -4.82 -13.17
N ALA A 150 9.77 -5.43 -14.06
CA ALA A 150 10.51 -4.70 -15.09
C ALA A 150 9.56 -3.97 -16.07
N ALA A 151 8.46 -4.61 -16.48
CA ALA A 151 7.45 -3.97 -17.32
C ALA A 151 6.78 -2.78 -16.63
N ARG A 152 6.51 -2.85 -15.32
CA ARG A 152 6.02 -1.72 -14.52
C ARG A 152 7.04 -0.59 -14.43
N LEU A 153 8.29 -0.90 -14.13
CA LEU A 153 9.35 0.09 -14.02
C LEU A 153 9.67 0.77 -15.38
N TRP A 154 9.49 0.04 -16.48
CA TRP A 154 9.62 0.60 -17.83
C TRP A 154 8.44 1.50 -18.23
N SER A 155 7.21 1.11 -17.88
CA SER A 155 5.97 1.80 -18.26
C SER A 155 5.57 2.93 -17.31
N CYS A 156 6.15 3.03 -16.11
CA CYS A 156 5.78 4.04 -15.11
C CYS A 156 5.99 5.50 -15.55
N VAL A 157 6.83 5.74 -16.56
CA VAL A 157 7.08 7.07 -17.13
C VAL A 157 5.81 7.67 -17.74
N GLU A 158 4.87 6.82 -18.16
CA GLU A 158 3.61 7.21 -18.79
C GLU A 158 2.47 7.45 -17.79
N SER A 159 2.75 7.34 -16.48
CA SER A 159 1.73 7.55 -15.45
C SER A 159 1.24 9.01 -15.43
N PRO A 160 -0.05 9.26 -15.12
CA PRO A 160 -0.58 10.61 -14.98
C PRO A 160 0.12 11.29 -13.79
N GLY A 161 0.99 12.25 -14.09
CA GLY A 161 1.88 12.89 -13.12
C GLY A 161 3.38 12.57 -13.30
N GLY A 162 3.74 11.76 -14.30
CA GLY A 162 5.13 11.48 -14.67
C GLY A 162 5.86 12.71 -15.25
N PRO A 163 7.18 12.59 -15.49
CA PRO A 163 7.95 13.65 -16.15
C PRO A 163 7.35 13.90 -17.54
N VAL A 164 7.03 15.16 -17.85
CA VAL A 164 6.76 15.57 -19.22
C VAL A 164 7.89 15.07 -20.12
N ALA A 165 7.54 14.56 -21.31
CA ALA A 165 8.49 13.96 -22.27
C ALA A 165 9.70 14.87 -22.59
N CYS A 166 9.56 16.17 -22.34
CA CYS A 166 10.56 17.22 -22.48
C CYS A 166 11.70 17.16 -21.44
N CYS A 167 11.55 16.40 -20.34
CA CYS A 167 12.59 16.30 -19.32
C CYS A 167 13.69 15.30 -19.72
N GLY A 168 14.96 15.69 -19.56
CA GLY A 168 16.13 14.90 -19.94
C GLY A 168 16.23 13.50 -19.28
N TRP A 169 17.22 12.70 -19.69
CA TRP A 169 17.43 11.32 -19.18
C TRP A 169 17.46 11.23 -17.65
N ASN A 170 18.11 12.20 -16.99
CA ASN A 170 18.24 12.25 -15.53
C ASN A 170 16.89 12.40 -14.82
N ALA A 171 15.94 13.15 -15.40
CA ALA A 171 14.61 13.27 -14.85
C ALA A 171 13.89 11.92 -14.92
N ARG A 172 13.90 11.24 -16.06
CA ARG A 172 13.26 9.92 -16.25
C ARG A 172 13.81 8.87 -15.28
N LEU A 173 15.12 8.86 -15.04
CA LEU A 173 15.73 7.94 -14.07
C LEU A 173 15.25 8.24 -12.64
N ARG A 174 15.22 9.52 -12.24
CA ARG A 174 14.75 9.93 -10.91
C ARG A 174 13.29 9.54 -10.66
N TRP A 175 12.45 9.63 -11.68
CA TRP A 175 11.05 9.18 -11.60
C TRP A 175 10.92 7.67 -11.49
N ARG A 176 11.76 6.90 -12.18
CA ARG A 176 11.82 5.44 -12.01
C ARG A 176 12.25 5.05 -10.59
N LEU A 177 13.25 5.74 -10.01
CA LEU A 177 13.65 5.52 -8.62
C LEU A 177 12.53 5.91 -7.64
N ALA A 178 11.85 7.03 -7.88
CA ALA A 178 10.71 7.44 -7.07
C ALA A 178 9.59 6.37 -7.11
N TYR A 179 9.32 5.80 -8.28
CA TYR A 179 8.38 4.68 -8.41
C TYR A 179 8.85 3.43 -7.64
N ALA A 180 10.13 3.05 -7.77
CA ALA A 180 10.69 1.92 -7.05
C ALA A 180 10.65 2.08 -5.52
N SER A 181 10.66 3.33 -5.02
CA SER A 181 10.50 3.64 -3.59
C SER A 181 9.05 3.66 -3.10
N THR A 182 8.06 3.41 -3.96
CA THR A 182 6.67 3.27 -3.51
C THR A 182 6.47 1.98 -2.74
N PRO A 183 5.65 1.94 -1.67
CA PRO A 183 5.49 0.76 -0.82
C PRO A 183 5.06 -0.48 -1.61
N LEU A 184 4.19 -0.32 -2.61
CA LEU A 184 3.75 -1.41 -3.48
C LEU A 184 4.89 -1.95 -4.37
N ALA A 185 5.77 -1.09 -4.88
CA ALA A 185 6.92 -1.53 -5.68
C ALA A 185 8.00 -2.18 -4.79
N ILE A 186 8.15 -1.73 -3.55
CA ILE A 186 9.03 -2.35 -2.56
C ILE A 186 8.54 -3.77 -2.23
N ILE A 187 7.23 -3.98 -2.07
CA ILE A 187 6.66 -5.31 -1.84
C ILE A 187 6.97 -6.25 -3.01
N ASP A 188 6.81 -5.78 -4.25
CA ASP A 188 7.16 -6.56 -5.44
C ASP A 188 8.66 -6.92 -5.45
N LEU A 189 9.53 -5.97 -5.09
CA LEU A 189 10.97 -6.23 -5.01
C LEU A 189 11.32 -7.19 -3.87
N ALA A 190 10.65 -7.08 -2.72
CA ALA A 190 10.93 -7.88 -1.52
C ALA A 190 10.58 -9.37 -1.66
N SER A 191 9.76 -9.75 -2.65
CA SER A 191 9.46 -11.16 -2.91
C SER A 191 10.47 -11.87 -3.82
N ILE A 192 11.39 -11.14 -4.47
CA ILE A 192 12.43 -11.71 -5.34
C ILE A 192 13.58 -12.35 -4.54
N PRO A 193 14.08 -11.74 -3.44
CA PRO A 193 15.20 -12.27 -2.68
C PRO A 193 15.09 -13.71 -2.22
N PRO A 194 13.98 -14.19 -1.62
CA PRO A 194 13.97 -15.51 -0.97
C PRO A 194 14.47 -16.64 -1.89
N PHE A 195 13.95 -16.71 -3.12
CA PHE A 195 14.37 -17.72 -4.10
C PHE A 195 15.79 -17.48 -4.66
N ALA A 196 16.16 -16.22 -4.89
CA ALA A 196 17.50 -15.88 -5.36
C ALA A 196 18.59 -16.30 -4.35
N PHE A 197 18.29 -16.17 -3.06
CA PHE A 197 19.17 -16.65 -2.00
C PHE A 197 19.25 -18.18 -1.99
N ASP A 198 18.13 -18.89 -2.09
CA ASP A 198 18.17 -20.36 -2.09
C ASP A 198 19.03 -20.91 -3.25
N LEU A 199 18.91 -20.37 -4.47
CA LEU A 199 19.76 -20.76 -5.62
C LEU A 199 21.26 -20.59 -5.41
N ILE A 200 21.67 -19.54 -4.69
CA ILE A 200 23.08 -19.19 -4.50
C ILE A 200 23.68 -19.97 -3.33
N PHE A 201 22.91 -20.16 -2.26
CA PHE A 201 23.39 -20.66 -0.96
C PHE A 201 23.02 -22.13 -0.67
N GLU A 202 22.23 -22.80 -1.52
CA GLU A 202 21.91 -24.24 -1.38
C GLU A 202 23.16 -25.15 -1.38
N LYS A 203 24.30 -24.66 -1.87
CA LYS A 203 25.56 -25.43 -1.94
C LYS A 203 26.44 -25.34 -0.68
N ASP A 204 26.11 -24.49 0.29
CA ASP A 204 26.97 -24.23 1.45
C ASP A 204 26.29 -24.64 2.76
N ASP A 205 26.58 -25.87 3.23
CA ASP A 205 25.99 -26.49 4.43
C ASP A 205 26.25 -25.73 5.75
N ARG A 206 27.12 -24.71 5.74
CA ARG A 206 27.47 -23.91 6.93
C ARG A 206 26.40 -22.88 7.33
N MET A 207 25.45 -22.56 6.46
CA MET A 207 24.48 -21.49 6.71
C MET A 207 23.18 -22.00 7.35
N ARG A 208 23.25 -22.47 8.60
CA ARG A 208 22.07 -22.90 9.39
C ARG A 208 21.03 -21.79 9.67
N GLY A 209 21.30 -20.53 9.28
CA GLY A 209 20.34 -19.41 9.35
C GLY A 209 19.33 -19.34 8.19
N ILE A 210 19.43 -20.23 7.19
CA ILE A 210 18.59 -20.24 5.98
C ILE A 210 17.09 -20.44 6.27
N SER A 211 16.71 -21.03 7.42
CA SER A 211 15.29 -21.24 7.76
C SER A 211 14.48 -19.94 7.79
N LEU A 212 15.07 -18.82 8.25
CA LEU A 212 14.41 -17.52 8.21
C LEU A 212 14.17 -17.04 6.79
N ILE A 213 15.13 -17.26 5.88
CA ILE A 213 15.03 -16.86 4.46
C ILE A 213 13.93 -17.65 3.75
N ARG A 214 13.79 -18.95 4.06
CA ARG A 214 12.66 -19.76 3.56
C ARG A 214 11.33 -19.20 4.03
N THR A 215 11.23 -18.77 5.28
CA THR A 215 10.02 -18.10 5.80
C THR A 215 9.78 -16.75 5.13
N LEU A 216 10.82 -16.02 4.68
CA LEU A 216 10.65 -14.76 3.93
C LEU A 216 9.88 -14.96 2.61
N ARG A 217 9.75 -16.18 2.08
CA ARG A 217 8.87 -16.47 0.93
C ARG A 217 7.42 -16.04 1.20
N ILE A 218 6.99 -15.98 2.47
CA ILE A 218 5.67 -15.47 2.89
C ILE A 218 5.45 -14.01 2.51
N ILE A 219 6.52 -13.22 2.31
CA ILE A 219 6.44 -11.83 1.82
C ILE A 219 5.77 -11.78 0.45
N SER A 220 5.86 -12.84 -0.35
CA SER A 220 5.16 -12.95 -1.63
C SER A 220 3.64 -12.85 -1.49
N LEU A 221 3.07 -13.19 -0.31
CA LEU A 221 1.64 -12.97 -0.03
C LEU A 221 1.28 -11.48 -0.02
N LEU A 222 2.19 -10.60 0.37
CA LEU A 222 1.92 -9.16 0.39
C LEU A 222 1.64 -8.62 -1.02
N ARG A 223 2.03 -9.33 -2.09
CA ARG A 223 1.64 -8.95 -3.47
C ARG A 223 0.13 -9.02 -3.70
N LEU A 224 -0.60 -9.83 -2.94
CA LEU A 224 -2.07 -9.91 -3.03
C LEU A 224 -2.74 -8.57 -2.72
N GLU A 225 -2.15 -7.76 -1.82
CA GLU A 225 -2.63 -6.42 -1.46
C GLU A 225 -2.88 -5.55 -2.69
N ARG A 226 -2.01 -5.67 -3.70
CA ARG A 226 -2.10 -4.85 -4.92
C ARG A 226 -3.37 -5.12 -5.72
N SER A 227 -3.82 -6.36 -5.74
CA SER A 227 -5.02 -6.75 -6.48
C SER A 227 -6.31 -6.49 -5.73
N PHE A 228 -6.23 -6.48 -4.40
CA PHE A 228 -7.34 -6.05 -3.57
C PHE A 228 -7.42 -4.52 -3.56
N ARG A 229 -7.89 -3.93 -4.67
CA ARG A 229 -8.24 -2.49 -4.77
C ARG A 229 -9.15 -2.03 -3.60
N SER A 230 -9.86 -2.96 -2.99
CA SER A 230 -10.67 -2.77 -1.80
C SER A 230 -9.86 -2.39 -0.54
N PHE A 231 -8.63 -2.89 -0.35
CA PHE A 231 -7.82 -2.53 0.82
C PHE A 231 -7.50 -1.04 0.86
N ALA A 232 -7.21 -0.41 -0.30
CA ALA A 232 -7.01 1.03 -0.36
C ALA A 232 -8.24 1.81 0.13
N ARG A 233 -9.45 1.31 -0.17
CA ARG A 233 -10.70 1.90 0.30
C ARG A 233 -10.88 1.71 1.80
N VAL A 234 -10.58 0.52 2.31
CA VAL A 234 -10.59 0.21 3.75
C VAL A 234 -9.61 1.13 4.50
N LEU A 235 -8.37 1.24 4.03
CA LEU A 235 -7.34 2.12 4.61
C LEU A 235 -7.76 3.60 4.59
N THR A 236 -8.46 4.03 3.53
CA THR A 236 -9.00 5.39 3.46
C THR A 236 -10.06 5.61 4.53
N VAL A 237 -10.98 4.66 4.72
CA VAL A 237 -12.01 4.71 5.77
C VAL A 237 -11.37 4.69 7.16
N LEU A 238 -10.37 3.82 7.40
CA LEU A 238 -9.62 3.80 8.65
C LEU A 238 -8.89 5.13 8.92
N GLY A 239 -8.32 5.74 7.88
CA GLY A 239 -7.68 7.04 7.96
C GLY A 239 -8.66 8.15 8.35
N ASN A 240 -9.88 8.11 7.81
CA ASN A 240 -10.95 9.03 8.15
C ASN A 240 -11.44 8.84 9.59
N GLN A 241 -11.53 7.58 10.06
CA GLN A 241 -12.03 7.22 11.39
C GLN A 241 -10.96 7.10 12.48
N ARG A 242 -9.72 7.53 12.20
CA ARG A 242 -8.56 7.28 13.08
C ARG A 242 -8.71 7.88 14.49
N SER A 243 -9.42 9.00 14.63
CA SER A 243 -9.64 9.65 15.93
C SER A 243 -10.55 8.80 16.81
N GLU A 244 -11.66 8.31 16.27
CA GLU A 244 -12.61 7.47 17.01
C GLU A 244 -12.03 6.09 17.30
N LEU A 245 -11.33 5.49 16.32
CA LEU A 245 -10.59 4.24 16.53
C LEU A 245 -9.51 4.39 17.60
N GLY A 246 -8.83 5.54 17.65
CA GLY A 246 -7.83 5.85 18.67
C GLY A 246 -8.42 5.92 20.08
N VAL A 247 -9.58 6.57 20.23
CA VAL A 247 -10.28 6.64 21.54
C VAL A 247 -10.76 5.25 21.97
N ALA A 248 -11.37 4.49 21.06
CA ALA A 248 -11.81 3.13 21.36
C ALA A 248 -10.65 2.21 21.75
N ALA A 249 -9.53 2.27 21.02
CA ALA A 249 -8.33 1.51 21.33
C ALA A 249 -7.71 1.92 22.67
N PHE A 250 -7.74 3.20 23.02
CA PHE A 250 -7.24 3.71 24.31
C PHE A 250 -8.08 3.20 25.48
N VAL A 251 -9.42 3.28 25.37
CA VAL A 251 -10.33 2.73 26.39
C VAL A 251 -10.15 1.22 26.51
N ALA A 252 -10.05 0.50 25.40
CA ALA A 252 -9.79 -0.93 25.39
C ALA A 252 -8.45 -1.28 26.07
N ALA A 253 -7.38 -0.50 25.83
CA ALA A 253 -6.09 -0.71 26.46
C ALA A 253 -6.13 -0.51 27.99
N ILE A 254 -6.84 0.52 28.48
CA ILE A 254 -7.05 0.73 29.92
C ILE A 254 -7.81 -0.46 30.53
N LEU A 255 -8.93 -0.87 29.92
CA LEU A 255 -9.71 -2.01 30.39
C LEU A 255 -8.88 -3.30 30.44
N LEU A 256 -8.02 -3.50 29.44
CA LEU A 256 -7.13 -4.65 29.35
C LEU A 256 -6.08 -4.63 30.46
N LEU A 257 -5.42 -3.49 30.69
CA LEU A 257 -4.45 -3.33 31.77
C LEU A 257 -5.07 -3.53 33.16
N MET A 258 -6.26 -2.95 33.39
CA MET A 258 -7.00 -3.13 34.64
C MET A 258 -7.37 -4.60 34.85
N SER A 259 -7.91 -5.26 33.82
CA SER A 259 -8.28 -6.68 33.89
C SER A 259 -7.07 -7.58 34.14
N ALA A 260 -5.95 -7.30 33.48
CA ALA A 260 -4.69 -8.04 33.66
C ALA A 260 -4.14 -7.88 35.09
N ALA A 261 -4.21 -6.67 35.65
CA ALA A 261 -3.79 -6.42 37.03
C ALA A 261 -4.74 -7.11 38.04
N THR A 262 -6.05 -7.01 37.82
CA THR A 262 -7.05 -7.66 38.69
C THR A 262 -6.84 -9.18 38.73
N ILE A 263 -6.74 -9.84 37.57
CA ILE A 263 -6.58 -11.30 37.57
C ILE A 263 -5.22 -11.73 38.11
N TYR A 264 -4.17 -10.94 37.88
CA TYR A 264 -2.87 -11.17 38.51
C TYR A 264 -3.00 -11.19 40.04
N TYR A 265 -3.58 -10.17 40.66
CA TYR A 265 -3.67 -10.12 42.12
C TYR A 265 -4.61 -11.17 42.72
N LEU A 266 -5.63 -11.60 41.98
CA LEU A 266 -6.58 -12.62 42.45
C LEU A 266 -6.02 -14.04 42.30
N GLU A 267 -5.40 -14.36 41.16
CA GLU A 267 -5.04 -15.74 40.79
C GLU A 267 -3.55 -16.05 40.98
N ASN A 268 -2.67 -15.04 41.10
CA ASN A 268 -1.25 -15.28 41.39
C ASN A 268 -1.00 -16.13 42.65
N PRO A 269 -1.74 -15.96 43.77
CA PRO A 269 -1.55 -16.80 44.96
C PRO A 269 -1.88 -18.28 44.72
N ALA A 270 -2.87 -18.57 43.86
CA ALA A 270 -3.34 -19.93 43.59
C ALA A 270 -2.58 -20.59 42.43
N GLN A 271 -2.20 -19.81 41.41
CA GLN A 271 -1.56 -20.28 40.18
C GLN A 271 -0.39 -19.37 39.78
N PRO A 272 0.69 -19.33 40.58
CA PRO A 272 1.82 -18.43 40.35
C PRO A 272 2.53 -18.72 39.02
N GLU A 273 2.44 -19.95 38.50
CA GLU A 273 3.07 -20.35 37.25
C GLU A 273 2.45 -19.73 35.99
N HIS A 274 1.13 -19.51 36.00
CA HIS A 274 0.40 -18.94 34.85
C HIS A 274 0.31 -17.41 34.95
N PHE A 275 0.11 -16.90 36.16
CA PHE A 275 -0.02 -15.46 36.44
C PHE A 275 1.26 -14.91 37.09
N ARG A 276 2.44 -15.19 36.51
CA ARG A 276 3.75 -14.77 37.06
C ARG A 276 3.97 -13.27 37.10
N SER A 277 3.37 -12.53 36.17
CA SER A 277 3.50 -11.08 36.05
C SER A 277 2.25 -10.46 35.44
N ILE A 278 2.11 -9.15 35.57
CA ILE A 278 1.02 -8.40 34.94
C ILE A 278 1.04 -8.61 33.41
N PHE A 279 2.23 -8.62 32.78
CA PHE A 279 2.36 -8.88 31.34
C PHE A 279 1.97 -10.32 30.95
N SER A 280 2.29 -11.32 31.78
CA SER A 280 1.83 -12.70 31.55
C SER A 280 0.30 -12.78 31.60
N SER A 281 -0.30 -12.08 32.57
CA SER A 281 -1.74 -11.98 32.76
C SER A 281 -2.43 -11.19 31.64
N MET A 282 -1.69 -10.27 30.99
CA MET A 282 -2.14 -9.47 29.87
C MET A 282 -2.47 -10.33 28.65
N TRP A 283 -1.68 -11.37 28.37
CA TRP A 283 -1.98 -12.32 27.29
C TRP A 283 -3.34 -13.00 27.50
N TRP A 284 -3.62 -13.44 28.72
CA TRP A 284 -4.92 -14.01 29.08
C TRP A 284 -6.06 -12.97 28.94
N ALA A 285 -5.83 -11.73 29.39
CA ALA A 285 -6.81 -10.66 29.25
C ALA A 285 -7.11 -10.33 27.77
N VAL A 286 -6.11 -10.38 26.89
CA VAL A 286 -6.29 -10.22 25.44
C VAL A 286 -7.17 -11.33 24.87
N THR A 287 -6.92 -12.59 25.20
CA THR A 287 -7.68 -13.73 24.65
C THR A 287 -9.12 -13.78 25.19
N ALA A 288 -9.35 -13.27 26.41
CA ALA A 288 -10.68 -13.05 26.95
C ALA A 288 -11.42 -11.91 26.24
N LEU A 289 -10.79 -10.74 26.08
CA LEU A 289 -11.39 -9.57 25.44
C LEU A 289 -11.71 -9.80 23.96
N THR A 290 -10.84 -10.54 23.26
CA THR A 290 -11.04 -10.94 21.86
C THR A 290 -11.95 -12.16 21.70
N THR A 291 -12.54 -12.66 22.79
CA THR A 291 -13.42 -13.84 22.85
C THR A 291 -12.80 -15.15 22.34
N VAL A 292 -11.49 -15.19 22.11
CA VAL A 292 -10.76 -16.42 21.74
C VAL A 292 -10.92 -17.48 22.81
N VAL A 293 -10.90 -17.08 24.10
CA VAL A 293 -11.16 -17.98 25.23
C VAL A 293 -12.55 -18.62 25.12
N ALA A 294 -13.58 -17.87 24.73
CA ALA A 294 -14.93 -18.41 24.60
C ALA A 294 -15.03 -19.42 23.43
N ILE A 295 -14.35 -19.13 22.31
CA ILE A 295 -14.29 -20.05 21.16
C ILE A 295 -13.57 -21.34 21.55
N VAL A 296 -12.43 -21.25 22.25
CA VAL A 296 -11.66 -22.42 22.69
C VAL A 296 -12.43 -23.24 23.72
N ALA A 297 -13.10 -22.59 24.69
CA ALA A 297 -13.94 -23.27 25.66
C ALA A 297 -15.10 -24.02 24.98
N ALA A 298 -15.82 -23.36 24.07
CA ALA A 298 -16.90 -23.98 23.31
C ALA A 298 -16.40 -25.17 22.47
N ALA A 299 -15.22 -25.06 21.86
CA ALA A 299 -14.61 -26.16 21.11
C ALA A 299 -14.23 -27.35 22.03
N ALA A 300 -13.72 -27.07 23.23
CA ALA A 300 -13.38 -28.08 24.22
C ALA A 300 -14.62 -28.83 24.72
N ASP A 301 -15.72 -28.13 24.98
CA ASP A 301 -16.99 -28.74 25.40
C ASP A 301 -17.56 -29.66 24.31
N VAL A 302 -17.50 -29.23 23.04
CA VAL A 302 -17.92 -30.06 21.90
C VAL A 302 -17.04 -31.32 21.75
N ALA A 303 -15.73 -31.19 21.97
CA ALA A 303 -14.82 -32.33 21.95
C ALA A 303 -15.09 -33.31 23.11
N ALA A 304 -15.34 -32.81 24.32
CA ALA A 304 -15.69 -33.62 25.48
C ALA A 304 -17.02 -34.39 25.28
N ALA A 305 -18.02 -33.75 24.67
CA ALA A 305 -19.30 -34.39 24.32
C ALA A 305 -19.16 -35.48 23.24
N ARG A 306 -18.20 -35.34 22.31
CA ARG A 306 -17.88 -36.41 21.33
C ARG A 306 -17.16 -37.59 21.99
N CYS A 307 -16.27 -37.33 22.95
CA CYS A 307 -15.58 -38.40 23.67
C CYS A 307 -16.54 -39.21 24.58
N SER A 308 -17.54 -38.58 25.19
CA SER A 308 -18.54 -39.28 26.02
C SER A 308 -19.52 -40.13 25.20
N SER A 309 -19.88 -39.69 23.99
CA SER A 309 -20.73 -40.47 23.07
C SER A 309 -19.98 -41.62 22.40
N GLY A 310 -18.67 -41.49 22.18
CA GLY A 310 -17.83 -42.55 21.62
C GLY A 310 -17.58 -43.75 22.55
N SER A 311 -17.52 -43.54 23.88
CA SER A 311 -17.27 -44.65 24.82
C SER A 311 -18.50 -45.52 25.13
N SER A 312 -19.72 -44.99 24.93
CA SER A 312 -20.95 -45.80 25.11
C SER A 312 -21.22 -46.77 23.94
N GLY A 313 -20.59 -46.55 22.78
CA GLY A 313 -20.77 -47.42 21.60
C GLY A 313 -19.85 -48.63 21.53
N SER A 314 -18.78 -48.68 22.33
CA SER A 314 -17.80 -49.79 22.31
C SER A 314 -18.00 -50.85 23.38
N SER A 315 -18.93 -50.65 24.34
CA SER A 315 -19.23 -51.62 25.39
C SER A 315 -20.35 -52.62 25.03
N MET A 316 -20.78 -52.66 23.75
CA MET A 316 -21.89 -53.52 23.27
C MET A 316 -21.47 -54.49 22.14
N ARG A 317 -20.17 -54.78 21.98
CA ARG A 317 -19.68 -55.86 21.12
C ARG A 317 -18.80 -56.83 21.89
#